data_AF-A0A183GIF6-F1
#
_entry.id   AF-A0A183GIF6-F1
#
_cell.length_a   1.000
_cell.length_b   1.000
_cell.length_c   1.000
_cell.angle_alpha   90.00
_cell.angle_beta   90.00
_cell.angle_gamma   90.00
#
_symmetry.space_group_name_H-M   'P 1'
#
loop_
_entity.id
_entity.type
_entity.pdbx_description
1 polymer ?
#
loop_
_entity_poly.entity_id
_entity_poly.type
_entity_poly.pdbx_seq_one_letter_code
_entity_poly.pdbx_strand_id
1 'polypeptide(L)' 'MIVSKRFRDSIVSVDRFDDRLIKVVVAAKERLFHFFSAYAPHNACSDQAKDEFRSLLDEKTAEVPSRDAIIVTASRLQS' A
#
# COMPACT_ATOMS: atom_id res chain seq x y z
N MET A 1 -0.18 9.59 -0.68
CA MET A 1 -0.65 9.18 -2.03
C MET A 1 -1.71 10.15 -2.53
N ILE A 2 -1.68 10.53 -3.81
CA ILE A 2 -2.70 11.40 -4.44
C ILE A 2 -3.32 10.62 -5.59
N VAL A 3 -4.65 10.65 -5.70
CA VAL A 3 -5.39 10.04 -6.81
C VAL A 3 -5.99 11.15 -7.67
N SER A 4 -5.83 11.06 -8.99
CA SER A 4 -6.43 12.03 -9.91
C SER A 4 -7.95 12.00 -9.79
N LYS A 5 -8.58 13.17 -9.79
CA LYS A 5 -10.04 13.32 -9.74
C LYS A 5 -10.76 12.52 -10.84
N ARG A 6 -10.09 12.27 -11.97
CA ARG A 6 -10.62 11.46 -13.09
C ARG A 6 -10.91 10.01 -12.70
N PHE A 7 -10.24 9.48 -11.67
CA PHE A 7 -10.41 8.10 -11.21
C PHE A 7 -11.24 8.00 -9.92
N ARG A 8 -11.89 9.09 -9.49
CA ARG A 8 -12.62 9.11 -8.22
C ARG A 8 -13.65 8.00 -8.13
N ASP A 9 -14.41 7.79 -9.21
CA ASP A 9 -15.48 6.79 -9.24
C ASP A 9 -14.96 5.35 -9.37
N SER A 10 -13.68 5.20 -9.73
CA SER A 10 -13.00 3.91 -9.75
C SER A 10 -12.42 3.52 -8.38
N ILE A 11 -12.35 4.45 -7.41
CA ILE A 11 -11.86 4.14 -6.07
C ILE A 11 -12.95 3.37 -5.31
N VAL A 12 -12.63 2.15 -4.91
CA VAL A 12 -13.51 1.29 -4.12
C VAL A 12 -13.31 1.54 -2.63
N SER A 13 -12.05 1.61 -2.18
CA SER A 13 -11.74 1.88 -0.78
C SER A 13 -10.37 2.55 -0.62
N VAL A 14 -10.20 3.22 0.51
CA VAL A 14 -8.93 3.78 0.99
C VAL A 14 -8.76 3.34 2.43
N ASP A 15 -7.74 2.53 2.69
CA ASP A 15 -7.44 1.96 4.01
C ASP A 15 -6.07 2.47 4.47
N ARG A 16 -5.99 3.03 5.68
CA ARG A 16 -4.72 3.40 6.32
C ARG A 16 -4.46 2.41 7.44
N PHE A 17 -3.39 1.63 7.32
CA PHE A 17 -3.02 0.62 8.31
C PHE A 17 -2.12 1.20 9.39
N ASP A 18 -1.17 2.05 8.99
CA ASP A 18 -0.38 2.88 9.90
C ASP A 18 0.02 4.20 9.19
N ASP A 19 0.89 4.99 9.80
CA ASP A 19 1.41 6.23 9.20
C ASP A 19 2.26 6.00 7.94
N ARG A 20 2.73 4.76 7.74
CA ARG A 20 3.68 4.38 6.70
C ARG A 20 3.07 3.49 5.62
N LEU A 21 1.86 2.97 5.80
CA LEU A 21 1.22 2.04 4.90
C LEU A 21 -0.24 2.45 4.64
N ILE A 22 -0.48 2.90 3.42
CA ILE A 22 -1.80 3.24 2.91
C ILE A 22 -2.10 2.31 1.75
N LYS A 23 -3.33 1.77 1.69
CA LYS A 23 -3.86 0.99 0.59
C LYS A 23 -5.00 1.75 -0.08
N VAL A 24 -5.04 1.69 -1.41
CA VAL A 24 -6.22 2.11 -2.19
C VAL A 24 -6.61 0.99 -3.13
N VAL A 25 -7.89 0.66 -3.10
CA VAL A 25 -8.48 -0.31 -4.01
C VAL A 25 -9.11 0.46 -5.16
N VAL A 26 -8.71 0.12 -6.38
CA VAL A 26 -9.24 0.71 -7.61
C VAL A 26 -9.88 -0.40 -8.44
N ALA A 27 -11.14 -0.20 -8.83
CA ALA A 27 -11.81 -1.00 -9.83
C ALA A 27 -11.35 -0.55 -11.22
N ALA A 28 -10.70 -1.45 -11.97
CA ALA A 28 -10.31 -1.16 -13.34
C ALA A 28 -10.52 -2.40 -14.21
N LYS A 29 -11.30 -2.25 -15.28
CA LYS A 29 -11.76 -3.36 -16.12
C LYS A 29 -12.50 -4.41 -15.26
N GLU A 30 -12.10 -5.68 -15.35
CA GLU A 30 -12.77 -6.83 -14.73
C GLU A 30 -12.11 -7.29 -13.42
N ARG A 31 -11.18 -6.51 -12.85
CA ARG A 31 -10.52 -6.88 -11.59
C ARG A 31 -10.27 -5.67 -10.69
N LEU A 32 -10.03 -5.97 -9.41
CA LEU A 32 -9.58 -4.96 -8.46
C LEU A 32 -8.06 -4.87 -8.47
N PHE A 33 -7.58 -3.64 -8.26
CA PHE A 33 -6.17 -3.34 -8.09
C PHE A 33 -5.96 -2.79 -6.69
N HIS A 34 -5.09 -3.45 -5.93
CA HIS A 34 -4.74 -3.11 -4.57
C HIS A 34 -3.39 -2.38 -4.60
N PHE A 35 -3.45 -1.05 -4.58
CA PHE A 35 -2.27 -0.20 -4.54
C PHE A 35 -1.85 0.01 -3.09
N PHE A 36 -0.71 -0.53 -2.71
CA PHE A 36 -0.06 -0.25 -1.43
C PHE A 36 0.99 0.85 -1.63
N SER A 37 0.87 1.91 -0.86
CA SER A 37 1.87 2.97 -0.73
C SER A 37 2.56 2.80 0.62
N ALA A 38 3.82 2.42 0.55
CA ALA A 38 4.70 2.15 1.67
C ALA A 38 5.74 3.29 1.81
N TYR A 39 5.86 3.85 3.01
CA TYR A 39 6.96 4.72 3.40
C TYR A 39 7.99 3.86 4.11
N ALA A 40 9.10 3.58 3.43
CA ALA A 40 10.12 2.71 3.99
C ALA A 40 10.67 3.33 5.29
N PRO A 41 10.82 2.53 6.37
CA PRO A 41 11.46 3.00 7.59
C PRO A 41 12.83 3.60 7.25
N HIS A 42 13.15 4.75 7.87
CA HIS A 42 14.42 5.42 7.61
C HIS A 42 15.61 4.50 7.98
N ASN A 43 16.78 4.70 7.36
CA ASN A 43 17.94 3.80 7.59
C ASN A 43 18.35 3.74 9.08
N ALA A 44 18.14 4.83 9.83
CA ALA A 44 18.41 4.92 11.27
C ALA A 44 17.32 4.27 12.17
N CYS A 45 16.23 3.76 11.59
CA CYS A 45 15.24 2.99 12.32
C CYS A 45 15.86 1.66 12.79
N SER A 46 15.44 1.16 13.96
CA SER A 46 15.92 -0.12 14.47
C SER A 46 15.52 -1.26 13.52
N ASP A 47 16.28 -2.35 13.54
CA ASP A 47 15.97 -3.51 12.69
C ASP A 47 14.63 -4.14 13.08
N GLN A 48 14.31 -4.15 14.38
CA GLN A 48 12.98 -4.53 14.88
C GLN A 48 11.85 -3.75 14.20
N ALA A 49 11.98 -2.42 14.11
CA ALA A 49 10.95 -1.59 13.48
C ALA A 49 10.87 -1.79 11.95
N LYS A 50 11.95 -2.25 11.31
CA LYS A 50 11.94 -2.63 9.89
C LYS A 50 11.25 -3.97 9.69
N ASP A 51 11.46 -4.92 10.58
CA ASP A 51 10.87 -6.26 10.49
C ASP A 51 9.37 -6.21 10.80
N GLU A 52 8.94 -5.46 11.81
CA GLU A 52 7.52 -5.20 12.06
C GLU A 52 6.82 -4.58 10.85
N PHE A 53 7.47 -3.63 10.18
CA PHE A 53 6.93 -3.02 8.97
C PHE A 53 6.82 -4.01 7.81
N ARG A 54 7.83 -4.89 7.64
CA ARG A 54 7.80 -5.96 6.62
C ARG A 54 6.67 -6.95 6.92
N SER A 55 6.54 -7.41 8.16
CA SER A 55 5.48 -8.33 8.57
C SER A 55 4.09 -7.72 8.35
N LEU A 56 3.89 -6.44 8.65
CA LEU A 56 2.62 -5.75 8.38
C LEU A 56 2.31 -5.71 6.87
N LEU A 57 3.29 -5.38 6.03
CA LEU A 57 3.11 -5.37 4.58
C LEU A 57 2.76 -6.76 4.06
N ASP A 58 3.46 -7.79 4.52
CA ASP A 58 3.23 -9.18 4.14
C ASP A 58 1.82 -9.63 4.56
N GLU A 59 1.41 -9.34 5.79
CA GLU A 59 0.05 -9.61 6.29
C GLU A 59 -1.01 -8.98 5.38
N LYS A 60 -0.89 -7.68 5.08
CA LYS A 60 -1.90 -6.97 4.29
C LYS A 60 -1.90 -7.35 2.82
N THR A 61 -0.77 -7.79 2.26
CA THR A 61 -0.74 -8.33 0.91
C THR A 61 -1.31 -9.76 0.83
N ALA A 62 -1.13 -10.58 1.86
CA ALA A 62 -1.69 -11.93 1.95
C ALA A 62 -3.23 -11.95 2.06
N GLU A 63 -3.83 -10.90 2.62
CA GLU A 63 -5.30 -10.72 2.68
C GLU A 63 -5.93 -10.45 1.29
N VAL A 64 -5.14 -10.11 0.26
CA VAL A 64 -5.67 -9.80 -1.07
C VAL A 64 -6.01 -11.09 -1.81
N PRO A 65 -7.24 -11.23 -2.35
CA PRO A 65 -7.60 -12.40 -3.15
C PRO A 65 -6.68 -12.58 -4.37
N SER A 66 -6.29 -13.82 -4.66
CA SER A 66 -5.36 -14.14 -5.76
C SER A 66 -5.81 -13.73 -7.17
N ARG A 67 -7.11 -13.48 -7.36
CA ARG A 67 -7.69 -12.97 -8.62
C ARG A 67 -7.41 -11.48 -8.85
N ASP A 68 -7.15 -10.75 -7.78
CA ASP A 68 -6.93 -9.31 -7.81
C ASP A 68 -5.42 -9.01 -7.96
N ALA A 69 -5.11 -7.82 -8.47
CA ALA A 69 -3.71 -7.43 -8.68
C ALA A 69 -3.19 -6.61 -7.50
N ILE A 70 -2.00 -6.95 -7.00
CA ILE A 70 -1.29 -6.19 -5.97
C ILE A 70 -0.20 -5.35 -6.64
N ILE A 71 -0.16 -4.07 -6.31
CA ILE A 71 0.92 -3.16 -6.71
C ILE A 71 1.45 -2.49 -5.46
N VAL A 72 2.71 -2.74 -5.12
CA VAL A 72 3.40 -2.11 -3.99
C VAL A 72 4.34 -1.02 -4.51
N THR A 73 4.19 0.17 -3.96
CA THR A 73 5.07 1.31 -4.23
C THR A 73 5.74 1.73 -2.94
N ALA A 74 7.06 1.87 -2.96
CA ALA A 74 7.83 2.33 -1.81
C ALA A 74 8.41 3.70 -2.13
N SER A 75 8.19 4.67 -1.23
CA SER A 75 8.91 5.93 -1.27
C SER A 75 10.06 5.89 -0.28
N ARG A 76 11.26 6.23 -0.75
CA ARG A 76 12.44 6.43 0.07
C ARG A 76 12.56 7.92 0.32
N LEU A 77 12.15 8.39 1.49
CA LEU A 77 12.46 9.76 1.92
C LEU A 77 13.98 9.82 2.16
N GLN A 78 14.73 10.29 1.16
CA GLN A 78 16.09 10.79 1.35
C GLN A 78 15.94 12.21 1.87
N SER A 79 16.14 12.38 3.18
CA SER A 79 16.46 13.67 3.80
C SER A 79 17.96 13.84 3.82
#